data_AF-A0A8J7N897-F1
#
_entry.id   AF-A0A8J7N897-F1
#
_cell.length_a   1.000
_cell.length_b   1.000
_cell.length_c   1.000
_cell.angle_alpha   90.00
_cell.angle_beta   90.00
_cell.angle_gamma   90.00
#
_symmetry.space_group_name_H-M   'P 1'
#
loop_
_entity.id
_entity.type
_entity.pdbx_description
1 polymer ?
#
loop_
_entity_poly.entity_id
_entity_poly.type
_entity_poly.pdbx_seq_one_letter_code
_entity_poly.pdbx_strand_id
1 'polypeptide(L)'
;LAEASGQSLLAMTRDWIGDPLGIEVPAWTRDPQGYYLGGNEMALSPYALLAFGEMARRHGRAGERQVLSAGWMRASLTPRTRSPFSGLAYGYGWFLGRADGTDIALARGYGGQIVAIAPDRGVSIVITSDPTRPARSEGYFGELMALIDGAVLPAARG
;
A
#
# COMPACT_ATOMS: atom_id res chain seq x y z
N LEU A 1 -20.15 1.47 1.49
CA LEU A 1 -19.70 1.65 0.10
C LEU A 1 -20.48 0.76 -0.86
N ALA A 2 -20.52 -0.56 -0.63
CA ALA A 2 -21.30 -1.48 -1.46
C ALA A 2 -22.80 -1.14 -1.48
N GLU A 3 -23.40 -0.88 -0.31
CA GLU A 3 -24.81 -0.45 -0.23
C GLU A 3 -25.08 0.89 -0.94
N ALA A 4 -24.21 1.88 -0.71
CA ALA A 4 -24.38 3.22 -1.27
C ALA A 4 -24.21 3.28 -2.79
N SER A 5 -23.38 2.41 -3.37
CA SER A 5 -23.13 2.35 -4.82
C SER A 5 -24.02 1.32 -5.55
N GLY A 6 -24.59 0.37 -4.83
CA GLY A 6 -25.21 -0.83 -5.41
C GLY A 6 -24.22 -1.80 -6.07
N GLN A 7 -22.91 -1.57 -5.94
CA GLN A 7 -21.85 -2.38 -6.55
C GLN A 7 -21.05 -3.14 -5.48
N SER A 8 -20.57 -4.34 -5.81
CA SER A 8 -19.63 -5.06 -4.92
C SER A 8 -18.28 -4.34 -4.85
N LEU A 9 -17.56 -4.45 -3.73
CA LEU A 9 -16.21 -3.89 -3.65
C LEU A 9 -15.28 -4.45 -4.73
N LEU A 10 -15.42 -5.72 -5.11
CA LEU A 10 -14.64 -6.30 -6.20
C LEU A 10 -14.87 -5.57 -7.52
N ALA A 11 -16.13 -5.32 -7.87
CA ALA A 11 -16.49 -4.61 -9.09
C ALA A 11 -15.93 -3.18 -9.07
N MET A 12 -16.09 -2.47 -7.95
CA MET A 12 -15.57 -1.11 -7.79
C MET A 12 -14.04 -1.07 -7.85
N THR A 13 -13.35 -2.01 -7.20
CA THR A 13 -11.87 -2.06 -7.22
C THR A 13 -11.36 -2.38 -8.62
N ARG A 14 -12.02 -3.26 -9.38
CA ARG A 14 -11.65 -3.53 -10.77
C ARG A 14 -11.83 -2.29 -11.65
N ASP A 15 -13.01 -1.66 -11.59
CA ASP A 15 -13.33 -0.49 -12.42
C ASP A 15 -12.46 0.73 -12.07
N TRP A 16 -12.29 1.02 -10.78
CA TRP A 16 -11.65 2.26 -10.32
C TRP A 16 -10.14 2.16 -10.20
N ILE A 17 -9.58 0.95 -10.02
CA ILE A 17 -8.15 0.73 -9.76
C ILE A 17 -7.56 -0.29 -10.73
N GLY A 18 -8.19 -1.46 -10.89
CA GLY A 18 -7.72 -2.54 -11.76
C GLY A 18 -7.51 -2.10 -13.21
N ASP A 19 -8.62 -1.74 -13.87
CA ASP A 19 -8.63 -1.37 -15.29
C ASP A 19 -7.78 -0.12 -15.57
N PRO A 20 -7.82 0.96 -14.75
CA PRO A 20 -6.96 2.13 -14.96
C PRO A 20 -5.47 1.85 -14.82
N LEU A 21 -5.09 0.85 -14.01
CA LEU A 21 -3.69 0.44 -13.84
C LEU A 21 -3.28 -0.68 -14.78
N GLY A 22 -4.22 -1.29 -15.51
CA GLY A 22 -3.96 -2.48 -16.33
C GLY A 22 -3.56 -3.69 -15.50
N ILE A 23 -4.12 -3.83 -14.29
CA ILE A 23 -3.80 -4.92 -13.36
C ILE A 23 -5.01 -5.81 -13.12
N GLU A 24 -4.76 -7.10 -12.96
CA GLU A 24 -5.79 -8.04 -12.54
C GLU A 24 -6.05 -7.92 -11.04
N VAL A 25 -7.32 -7.87 -10.67
CA VAL A 25 -7.78 -7.92 -9.27
C VAL A 25 -8.64 -9.18 -9.11
N PRO A 26 -8.09 -10.27 -8.54
CA PRO A 26 -8.85 -11.47 -8.22
C PRO A 26 -9.98 -11.19 -7.23
N ALA A 27 -11.02 -12.03 -7.26
CA ALA A 27 -12.00 -12.03 -6.18
C ALA A 27 -11.33 -12.45 -4.86
N TRP A 28 -11.73 -11.82 -3.75
CA TRP A 28 -11.23 -12.17 -2.42
C TRP A 28 -12.35 -12.59 -1.47
N THR A 29 -12.00 -12.85 -0.21
CA THR A 29 -12.92 -13.36 0.80
C THR A 29 -14.15 -12.46 0.98
N ARG A 30 -15.32 -13.09 1.08
CA ARG A 30 -16.60 -12.47 1.40
C ARG A 30 -17.11 -12.96 2.75
N ASP A 31 -17.87 -12.13 3.44
CA ASP A 31 -18.66 -12.55 4.60
C ASP A 31 -19.87 -13.41 4.16
N PRO A 32 -20.59 -14.05 5.11
CA PRO A 32 -21.79 -14.83 4.81
C PRO A 32 -22.93 -14.04 4.15
N GLN A 33 -22.94 -12.71 4.30
CA GLN A 33 -23.91 -11.81 3.66
C GLN A 33 -23.51 -11.44 2.22
N GLY A 34 -22.34 -11.87 1.76
CA GLY A 34 -21.83 -11.66 0.41
C GLY A 34 -20.96 -10.41 0.24
N TYR A 35 -20.65 -9.69 1.32
CA TYR A 35 -19.78 -8.52 1.27
C TYR A 35 -18.31 -8.90 1.30
N TYR A 36 -17.55 -8.41 0.32
CA TYR A 36 -16.10 -8.54 0.28
C TYR A 36 -15.46 -7.84 1.49
N LEU A 37 -14.43 -8.46 2.08
CA LEU A 37 -13.72 -7.88 3.22
C LEU A 37 -12.94 -6.63 2.81
N GLY A 38 -13.20 -5.49 3.44
CA GLY A 38 -12.63 -4.20 3.02
C GLY A 38 -11.19 -3.92 3.48
N GLY A 39 -10.60 -4.75 4.34
CA GLY A 39 -9.33 -4.46 5.00
C GLY A 39 -8.26 -5.56 4.95
N ASN A 40 -8.57 -6.74 4.40
CA ASN A 40 -7.66 -7.89 4.38
C ASN A 40 -8.08 -8.94 3.32
N GLU A 41 -7.34 -10.05 3.26
CA GLU A 41 -7.59 -11.22 2.42
C GLU A 41 -7.53 -10.98 0.91
N MET A 42 -7.04 -9.82 0.46
CA MET A 42 -6.79 -9.55 -0.95
C MET A 42 -5.49 -10.22 -1.40
N ALA A 43 -5.54 -10.91 -2.55
CA ALA A 43 -4.37 -11.42 -3.22
C ALA A 43 -4.12 -10.61 -4.49
N LEU A 44 -2.95 -9.98 -4.58
CA LEU A 44 -2.48 -9.25 -5.76
C LEU A 44 -1.07 -9.75 -6.12
N SER A 45 -0.75 -9.77 -7.41
CA SER A 45 0.61 -10.06 -7.84
C SER A 45 1.58 -8.95 -7.37
N PRO A 46 2.88 -9.23 -7.22
CA PRO A 46 3.87 -8.20 -6.91
C PRO A 46 3.81 -7.03 -7.90
N TYR A 47 3.58 -7.29 -9.19
CA TYR A 47 3.43 -6.27 -10.21
C TYR A 47 2.17 -5.41 -10.01
N ALA A 48 1.05 -6.02 -9.63
CA ALA A 48 -0.18 -5.29 -9.33
C ALA A 48 -0.01 -4.37 -8.11
N LEU A 49 0.65 -4.86 -7.06
CA LEU A 49 1.00 -4.05 -5.89
C LEU A 49 1.97 -2.92 -6.25
N LEU A 50 2.93 -3.18 -7.14
CA LEU A 50 3.90 -2.18 -7.57
C LEU A 50 3.22 -1.08 -8.39
N ALA A 51 2.31 -1.43 -9.30
CA ALA A 51 1.52 -0.46 -10.06
C ALA A 51 0.66 0.42 -9.13
N PHE A 52 0.06 -0.17 -8.09
CA PHE A 52 -0.68 0.58 -7.08
C PHE A 52 0.23 1.53 -6.28
N GLY A 53 1.37 1.05 -5.79
CA GLY A 53 2.36 1.85 -5.08
C GLY A 53 2.89 3.00 -5.95
N GLU A 54 3.23 2.71 -7.19
CA GLU A 54 3.74 3.70 -8.15
C GLU A 54 2.69 4.76 -8.48
N MET A 55 1.42 4.38 -8.64
CA MET A 55 0.31 5.33 -8.81
C MET A 55 0.18 6.24 -7.58
N ALA A 56 0.28 5.68 -6.37
CA ALA A 56 0.27 6.47 -5.13
C ALA A 56 1.47 7.45 -5.06
N ARG A 57 2.68 6.97 -5.38
CA ARG A 57 3.91 7.78 -5.42
C ARG A 57 3.80 8.94 -6.41
N ARG A 58 3.19 8.70 -7.57
CA ARG A 58 2.95 9.70 -8.63
C ARG A 58 1.66 10.51 -8.40
N HIS A 59 1.30 10.75 -7.14
CA HIS A 59 0.17 11.58 -6.74
C HIS A 59 -1.16 11.16 -7.39
N GLY A 60 -1.37 9.85 -7.52
CA GLY A 60 -2.61 9.28 -8.02
C GLY A 60 -2.62 9.01 -9.52
N ARG A 61 -1.48 9.17 -10.22
CA ARG A 61 -1.40 9.01 -11.69
C ARG A 61 -0.79 7.67 -12.11
N ALA A 62 -1.35 7.08 -13.15
CA ALA A 62 -0.76 5.98 -13.91
C ALA A 62 -0.54 6.44 -15.34
N GLY A 63 0.73 6.67 -15.70
CA GLY A 63 1.06 7.40 -16.93
C GLY A 63 0.39 8.77 -16.95
N GLU A 64 -0.44 9.02 -17.97
CA GLU A 64 -1.20 10.27 -18.10
C GLU A 64 -2.58 10.23 -17.42
N ARG A 65 -3.03 9.07 -16.95
CA ARG A 65 -4.36 8.91 -16.35
C ARG A 65 -4.33 9.24 -14.87
N GLN A 66 -5.25 10.09 -14.41
CA GLN A 66 -5.50 10.31 -12.98
C GLN A 66 -6.45 9.22 -12.47
N VAL A 67 -5.94 8.31 -11.64
CA VAL A 67 -6.68 7.18 -11.08
C VAL A 67 -7.31 7.56 -9.74
N LEU A 68 -6.49 8.09 -8.82
CA LEU A 68 -6.94 8.69 -7.56
C LEU A 68 -6.69 10.18 -7.58
N SER A 69 -7.51 11.01 -6.94
CA SER A 69 -7.26 12.46 -6.97
C SER A 69 -5.95 12.82 -6.26
N ALA A 70 -5.20 13.77 -6.82
CA ALA A 70 -3.96 14.25 -6.19
C ALA A 70 -4.23 14.86 -4.79
N GLY A 71 -5.40 15.49 -4.61
CA GLY A 71 -5.87 15.98 -3.32
C GLY A 71 -6.07 14.87 -2.29
N TRP A 72 -6.68 13.74 -2.71
CA TRP A 72 -6.83 12.57 -1.86
C TRP A 72 -5.47 11.96 -1.49
N MET A 73 -4.56 11.79 -2.45
CA MET A 73 -3.22 11.27 -2.17
C MET A 73 -2.46 12.12 -1.16
N ARG A 74 -2.51 13.45 -1.30
CA ARG A 74 -1.92 14.35 -0.29
C ARG A 74 -2.57 14.20 1.08
N ALA A 75 -3.91 14.15 1.12
CA ALA A 75 -4.65 13.99 2.37
C ALA A 75 -4.38 12.63 3.05
N SER A 76 -4.21 11.56 2.28
CA SER A 76 -3.93 10.21 2.80
C SER A 76 -2.53 10.05 3.35
N LEU A 77 -1.57 10.84 2.85
CA LEU A 77 -0.18 10.85 3.30
C LEU A 77 0.10 11.90 4.41
N THR A 78 -0.93 12.63 4.85
CA THR A 78 -0.80 13.57 5.96
C THR A 78 -0.98 12.84 7.29
N PRO A 79 -0.05 12.99 8.27
CA PRO A 79 -0.21 12.41 9.61
C PRO A 79 -1.53 12.82 10.28
N ARG A 80 -2.30 11.83 10.74
CA ARG A 80 -3.54 12.01 11.51
C ARG A 80 -3.43 11.50 12.93
N THR A 81 -2.61 10.47 13.13
CA THR A 81 -2.35 9.87 14.42
C THR A 81 -0.97 9.20 14.41
N ARG A 82 -0.63 8.49 15.49
CA ARG A 82 0.60 7.70 15.62
C ARG A 82 0.25 6.30 16.12
N SER A 83 0.88 5.29 15.52
CA SER A 83 0.71 3.91 15.96
C SER A 83 1.42 3.70 17.30
N PRO A 84 0.74 3.21 18.35
CA PRO A 84 1.40 2.88 19.62
C PRO A 84 2.31 1.65 19.50
N PHE A 85 2.17 0.84 18.44
CA PHE A 85 2.91 -0.41 18.26
C PHE A 85 4.19 -0.26 17.43
N SER A 86 4.24 0.71 16.52
CA SER A 86 5.42 0.95 15.69
C SER A 86 6.06 2.32 15.92
N GLY A 87 5.36 3.23 16.62
CA GLY A 87 5.78 4.62 16.75
C GLY A 87 5.65 5.43 15.45
N LEU A 88 5.32 4.82 14.32
CA LEU A 88 5.16 5.51 13.03
C LEU A 88 3.93 6.42 13.07
N ALA A 89 4.01 7.56 12.40
CA ALA A 89 2.83 8.36 12.11
C ALA A 89 1.89 7.57 11.20
N TYR A 90 0.61 7.91 11.19
CA TYR A 90 -0.39 7.21 10.40
C TYR A 90 -1.32 8.20 9.72
N GLY A 91 -1.42 8.10 8.40
CA GLY A 91 -2.37 8.81 7.55
C GLY A 91 -3.60 7.96 7.26
N TYR A 92 -4.28 8.23 6.15
CA TYR A 92 -5.40 7.37 5.73
C TYR A 92 -4.88 6.14 4.99
N GLY A 93 -4.68 5.05 5.72
CA GLY A 93 -4.24 3.75 5.18
C GLY A 93 -2.72 3.57 5.04
N TRP A 94 -1.93 4.55 5.50
CA TRP A 94 -0.47 4.56 5.35
C TRP A 94 0.22 4.80 6.69
N PHE A 95 1.19 3.96 7.02
CA PHE A 95 2.21 4.29 8.02
C PHE A 95 3.24 5.23 7.41
N LEU A 96 3.61 6.26 8.15
CA LEU A 96 4.46 7.36 7.71
C LEU A 96 5.69 7.43 8.60
N GLY A 97 6.86 7.48 7.98
CA GLY A 97 8.13 7.46 8.68
C GLY A 97 9.27 7.95 7.81
N ARG A 98 10.50 7.63 8.23
CA ARG A 98 11.70 7.93 7.46
C ARG A 98 12.54 6.67 7.29
N ALA A 99 13.18 6.56 6.15
CA ALA A 99 14.18 5.54 5.86
C ALA A 99 15.27 6.15 4.98
N ASP A 100 16.54 5.83 5.26
CA ASP A 100 17.71 6.40 4.63
C ASP A 100 17.65 7.95 4.60
N GLY A 101 17.09 8.56 5.64
CA GLY A 101 16.90 10.01 5.72
C GLY A 101 15.83 10.63 4.79
N THR A 102 15.05 9.87 4.02
CA THR A 102 13.88 10.39 3.26
C THR A 102 12.58 10.06 3.96
N ASP A 103 11.56 10.88 3.72
CA ASP A 103 10.19 10.53 4.11
C ASP A 103 9.67 9.38 3.24
N ILE A 104 9.03 8.41 3.90
CA ILE A 104 8.39 7.27 3.28
C ILE A 104 6.95 7.11 3.78
N ALA A 105 6.13 6.53 2.91
CA ALA A 105 4.81 6.02 3.29
C ALA A 105 4.74 4.53 2.96
N LEU A 106 4.19 3.72 3.85
CA LEU A 106 4.05 2.28 3.63
C LEU A 106 2.74 1.70 4.15
N ALA A 107 2.24 0.69 3.45
CA ALA A 107 1.23 -0.23 3.92
C ALA A 107 1.91 -1.58 4.24
N ARG A 108 1.48 -2.24 5.32
CA ARG A 108 2.04 -3.53 5.75
C ARG A 108 0.95 -4.57 5.98
N GLY A 109 1.17 -5.79 5.49
CA GLY A 109 0.35 -6.97 5.75
C GLY A 109 0.86 -7.77 6.94
N TYR A 110 0.01 -8.64 7.47
CA TYR A 110 0.32 -9.49 8.64
C TYR A 110 1.59 -10.34 8.42
N GLY A 111 1.76 -10.88 7.21
CA GLY A 111 2.84 -11.79 6.84
C GLY A 111 4.18 -11.13 6.51
N GLY A 112 4.25 -9.79 6.58
CA GLY A 112 5.42 -9.04 6.11
C GLY A 112 5.31 -8.57 4.67
N GLN A 113 4.10 -8.55 4.10
CA GLN A 113 3.86 -7.87 2.83
C GLN A 113 4.07 -6.37 3.04
N ILE A 114 4.80 -5.70 2.14
CA ILE A 114 5.01 -4.25 2.20
C ILE A 114 4.77 -3.66 0.82
N VAL A 115 4.02 -2.56 0.80
CA VAL A 115 4.06 -1.57 -0.28
C VAL A 115 4.59 -0.29 0.34
N ALA A 116 5.75 0.18 -0.09
CA ALA A 116 6.36 1.41 0.40
C ALA A 116 6.68 2.35 -0.77
N ILE A 117 6.54 3.65 -0.54
CA ILE A 117 6.86 4.70 -1.50
C ILE A 117 7.76 5.74 -0.85
N ALA A 118 8.74 6.21 -1.62
CA ALA A 118 9.60 7.35 -1.29
C ALA A 118 9.45 8.39 -2.42
N PRO A 119 8.43 9.27 -2.35
CA PRO A 119 8.12 10.20 -3.44
C PRO A 119 9.30 11.05 -3.89
N ASP A 120 10.03 11.62 -2.93
CA ASP A 120 11.18 12.50 -3.16
C ASP A 120 12.37 11.78 -3.82
N ARG A 121 12.41 10.45 -3.71
CA ARG A 121 13.44 9.61 -4.35
C ARG A 121 13.01 8.99 -5.67
N GLY A 122 11.75 9.11 -6.04
CA GLY A 122 11.28 8.45 -7.25
C GLY A 122 11.08 6.93 -7.12
N VAL A 123 11.10 6.37 -5.90
CA VAL A 123 11.17 4.92 -5.65
C VAL A 123 9.86 4.36 -5.08
N SER A 124 9.43 3.22 -5.63
CA SER A 124 8.35 2.37 -5.11
C SER A 124 8.92 0.98 -4.81
N ILE A 125 8.55 0.41 -3.67
CA ILE A 125 9.09 -0.85 -3.15
C ILE A 125 7.92 -1.79 -2.85
N VAL A 126 8.02 -3.02 -3.32
CA VAL A 126 7.09 -4.10 -2.98
C VAL A 126 7.87 -5.28 -2.41
N ILE A 127 7.40 -5.79 -1.28
CA ILE A 127 7.89 -7.03 -0.68
C ILE A 127 6.67 -7.94 -0.49
N THR A 128 6.73 -9.14 -1.04
CA THR A 128 5.78 -10.22 -0.73
C THR A 128 6.45 -11.23 0.19
N SER A 129 5.69 -11.77 1.12
CA SER A 129 6.17 -12.68 2.16
C SER A 129 5.10 -13.71 2.52
N ASP A 130 5.46 -14.66 3.38
CA ASP A 130 4.61 -15.71 3.92
C ASP A 130 3.41 -15.11 4.72
N PRO A 131 2.17 -15.25 4.23
CA PRO A 131 0.99 -14.72 4.89
C PRO A 131 0.66 -15.43 6.22
N THR A 132 1.28 -16.58 6.52
CA THR A 132 1.00 -17.37 7.72
C THR A 132 1.91 -17.01 8.91
N ARG A 133 2.98 -16.23 8.68
CA ARG A 133 3.98 -15.89 9.70
C ARG A 133 3.85 -14.43 10.17
N PRO A 134 3.64 -14.15 11.47
CA PRO A 134 3.47 -12.78 11.94
C PRO A 134 4.73 -11.92 11.78
N ALA A 135 4.58 -10.76 11.12
CA ALA A 135 5.61 -9.72 11.01
C ALA A 135 5.40 -8.64 12.08
N ARG A 136 5.98 -8.85 13.26
CA ARG A 136 5.95 -7.91 14.41
C ARG A 136 6.99 -6.80 14.25
N SER A 137 6.69 -5.61 14.81
CA SER A 137 7.55 -4.42 14.69
C SER A 137 8.97 -4.64 15.23
N GLU A 138 9.10 -5.28 16.40
CA GLU A 138 10.38 -5.63 17.02
C GLU A 138 10.99 -6.94 16.48
N GLY A 139 10.45 -7.47 15.38
CA GLY A 139 10.93 -8.72 14.76
C GLY A 139 10.99 -8.58 13.26
N TYR A 140 10.39 -9.53 12.54
CA TYR A 140 10.50 -9.62 11.08
C TYR A 140 10.08 -8.33 10.33
N PHE A 141 9.10 -7.56 10.82
CA PHE A 141 8.80 -6.27 10.18
C PHE A 141 9.94 -5.26 10.37
N GLY A 142 10.59 -5.24 11.53
CA GLY A 142 11.78 -4.43 11.78
C GLY A 142 12.95 -4.83 10.88
N GLU A 143 13.16 -6.12 10.64
CA GLU A 143 14.17 -6.63 9.69
C GLU A 143 13.89 -6.14 8.25
N LEU A 144 12.62 -6.19 7.82
CA LEU A 144 12.21 -5.66 6.51
C LEU A 144 12.42 -4.15 6.41
N MET A 145 12.16 -3.40 7.47
CA MET A 145 12.44 -1.97 7.53
C MET A 145 13.94 -1.68 7.47
N ALA A 146 14.77 -2.47 8.18
CA ALA A 146 16.22 -2.35 8.12
C ALA A 146 16.77 -2.68 6.72
N LEU A 147 16.17 -3.63 6.00
CA LEU A 147 16.49 -3.91 4.60
C LEU A 147 16.17 -2.70 3.70
N ILE A 148 14.99 -2.10 3.88
CA ILE A 148 14.59 -0.91 3.11
C ILE A 148 15.54 0.27 3.38
N ASP A 149 15.83 0.52 4.65
CA ASP A 149 16.66 1.61 5.15
C ASP A 149 18.14 1.46 4.76
N GLY A 150 18.72 0.28 5.00
CA GLY A 150 20.16 0.05 4.89
C GLY A 150 20.64 -0.44 3.52
N ALA A 151 19.76 -1.00 2.69
CA ALA A 151 20.16 -1.58 1.40
C ALA A 151 19.34 -1.07 0.21
N VAL A 152 18.01 -1.12 0.27
CA VAL A 152 17.17 -0.83 -0.90
C VAL A 152 17.19 0.64 -1.28
N LEU A 153 16.91 1.54 -0.34
CA LEU A 153 16.91 2.98 -0.62
C LEU A 153 18.30 3.53 -0.92
N PRO A 154 19.37 3.13 -0.21
CA PRO A 154 20.73 3.52 -0.58
C PRO A 154 21.12 3.08 -1.99
N ALA A 155 20.80 1.84 -2.40
CA ALA A 155 21.12 1.35 -3.74
C ALA A 155 20.34 2.07 -4.86
N ALA A 156 19.19 2.66 -4.55
CA ALA A 156 18.40 3.41 -5.52
C ALA A 156 18.90 4.84 -5.76
N ARG A 157 19.98 5.27 -5.10
CA ARG A 157 20.60 6.61 -5.30
C ARG A 157 21.35 6.75 -6.64
N GLY A 158 21.66 5.63 -7.30
CA GLY A 158 22.53 5.58 -8.48
C GLY A 158 23.96 5.22 -8.11
#